data_AF-A0A674E3I0-F1
#
_entry.id   AF-A0A674E3I0-F1
#
_cell.length_a   1.000
_cell.length_b   1.000
_cell.length_c   1.000
_cell.angle_alpha   90.00
_cell.angle_beta   90.00
_cell.angle_gamma   90.00
#
_symmetry.space_group_name_H-M   'P 1'
#
loop_
_entity.id
_entity.type
_entity.pdbx_description
1 polymer ?
#
loop_
_entity_poly.entity_id
_entity_poly.type
_entity_poly.pdbx_seq_one_letter_code
_entity_poly.pdbx_strand_id
1 'polypeptide(L)'
;MDIIWELFIILHANFIICISAQPNVPKIHEGWWAYKEVVQGSFVPVPSFWGLVNSAWNLCSVGKRQSPVNIETSHMIFDPFLTPIRLNTGGRKNICRREGGNADGPCQVGGTMYNTGRHVSLRMDKEHLVNISGGPMTYSHRLEEIRLHFGSEDGQGSEHLLNGQAFSGEVQLIHYNHELYTNYTEAAKSPNGLVIVSIFMKIAETSNAFLNRMLNRDTITRITYKNDAYLLTGLNIEEIYPETSSFITYDGSMTIPPCFETATWILMNKPVYITRMQMHSLRLLSQNQPSQIFLSMSDNVRPVQPLNNRCIRTNINFSMQGKDCPNNRAQKLQYRANISGQLLHKM
;
A
#
# COMPACT_ATOMS: atom_id res chain seq x y z
N MET A 1 71.56 7.85 38.99
CA MET A 1 70.96 8.12 37.66
C MET A 1 69.83 7.15 37.51
N ASP A 2 68.77 7.44 38.24
CA ASP A 2 67.59 6.59 38.34
C ASP A 2 66.63 6.92 37.21
N ILE A 3 65.80 5.93 36.91
CA ILE A 3 64.58 5.98 36.09
C ILE A 3 64.80 5.53 34.63
N ILE A 4 65.22 4.27 34.52
CA ILE A 4 64.95 3.34 33.41
C ILE A 4 63.48 2.83 33.52
N TRP A 5 62.52 3.74 33.75
CA TRP A 5 61.10 3.41 34.00
C TRP A 5 60.09 4.24 33.21
N GLU A 6 60.52 4.93 32.15
CA GLU A 6 59.62 5.67 31.23
C GLU A 6 59.55 5.03 29.83
N LEU A 7 59.90 3.74 29.73
CA LEU A 7 59.92 2.96 28.48
C LEU A 7 58.69 2.04 28.29
N PHE A 8 57.59 2.27 29.02
CA PHE A 8 56.42 1.37 28.94
C PHE A 8 55.03 2.03 28.78
N ILE A 9 54.92 3.34 28.55
CA ILE A 9 53.61 4.02 28.40
C ILE A 9 53.44 4.81 27.09
N ILE A 10 54.37 4.69 26.13
CA ILE A 10 54.20 5.34 24.79
C ILE A 10 54.42 4.33 23.65
N LEU A 11 53.87 3.13 23.81
CA LEU A 11 53.59 2.22 22.71
C LEU A 11 52.20 1.64 23.00
N HIS A 12 51.15 2.14 22.34
CA HIS A 12 49.83 1.51 22.06
C HIS A 12 48.75 2.57 21.74
N ALA A 13 49.02 3.48 20.80
CA ALA A 13 47.96 4.32 20.23
C ALA A 13 48.32 4.84 18.83
N ASN A 14 48.63 3.93 17.91
CA ASN A 14 48.57 4.22 16.47
C ASN A 14 47.64 3.20 15.81
N PHE A 15 46.39 3.20 16.25
CA PHE A 15 45.31 2.71 15.40
C PHE A 15 45.01 3.82 14.40
N ILE A 16 45.52 3.66 13.18
CA ILE A 16 45.05 4.40 12.03
C ILE A 16 43.57 4.04 11.88
N ILE A 17 42.69 4.89 12.38
CA ILE A 17 41.28 4.85 12.03
C ILE A 17 41.20 5.32 10.58
N CYS A 18 41.31 4.38 9.65
CA CYS A 18 40.79 4.55 8.31
C CYS A 18 39.27 4.73 8.46
N ILE A 19 38.83 5.97 8.65
CA ILE A 19 37.44 6.35 8.46
C ILE A 19 37.23 6.19 6.95
N SER A 20 36.80 5.01 6.52
CA SER A 20 36.12 4.89 5.24
C SER A 20 34.90 5.80 5.36
N ALA A 21 35.00 7.01 4.81
CA ALA A 21 33.83 7.82 4.56
C ALA A 21 32.93 6.96 3.68
N GLN A 22 31.92 6.35 4.28
CA GLN A 22 30.84 5.75 3.52
C GLN A 22 30.35 6.86 2.58
N PRO A 23 30.26 6.62 1.27
CA PRO A 23 29.63 7.60 0.40
C PRO A 23 28.25 7.85 0.98
N ASN A 24 28.04 9.06 1.49
CA ASN A 24 26.72 9.56 1.83
C ASN A 24 25.92 9.44 0.55
N VAL A 25 25.16 8.35 0.41
CA VAL A 25 24.12 8.25 -0.60
C VAL A 25 23.27 9.50 -0.35
N PRO A 26 23.12 10.40 -1.35
CA PRO A 26 22.33 11.60 -1.15
C PRO A 26 20.99 11.15 -0.60
N LYS A 27 20.60 11.65 0.57
CA LYS A 27 19.21 11.56 1.01
C LYS A 27 18.41 12.20 -0.12
N ILE A 28 17.81 11.37 -0.97
CA ILE A 28 16.99 11.81 -2.10
C ILE A 28 15.90 12.68 -1.46
N HIS A 29 16.00 13.99 -1.66
CA HIS A 29 15.18 14.99 -1.00
C HIS A 29 13.69 14.61 -1.13
N GLU A 30 12.99 14.49 0.00
CA GLU A 30 11.58 14.06 0.13
C GLU A 30 10.53 14.98 -0.56
N GLY A 31 10.95 15.88 -1.46
CA GLY A 31 10.12 16.86 -2.16
C GLY A 31 10.19 16.83 -3.69
N TRP A 32 10.82 15.82 -4.31
CA TRP A 32 11.11 15.84 -5.75
C TRP A 32 10.01 15.31 -6.68
N TRP A 33 8.80 14.97 -6.20
CA TRP A 33 7.70 14.54 -7.06
C TRP A 33 6.32 14.77 -6.43
N ALA A 34 5.29 14.85 -7.27
CA ALA A 34 3.89 14.98 -6.89
C ALA A 34 2.98 14.14 -7.79
N TYR A 35 1.71 13.97 -7.40
CA TYR A 35 0.68 13.35 -8.26
C TYR A 35 0.02 14.36 -9.20
N LYS A 36 -0.07 15.63 -8.76
CA LYS A 36 -0.70 16.73 -9.50
C LYS A 36 0.16 17.97 -9.48
N GLU A 37 -0.10 18.88 -10.41
CA GLU A 37 0.62 20.14 -10.51
C GLU A 37 0.45 20.94 -9.21
N VAL A 38 1.56 21.49 -8.72
CA VAL A 38 1.60 22.34 -7.53
C VAL A 38 1.81 23.78 -7.97
N VAL A 39 0.98 24.68 -7.44
CA VAL A 39 0.96 26.11 -7.80
C VAL A 39 2.16 26.89 -7.23
N GLN A 40 3.14 26.21 -6.60
CA GLN A 40 4.24 26.86 -5.89
C GLN A 40 5.48 27.12 -6.78
N GLY A 41 5.33 27.87 -7.87
CA GLY A 41 6.41 28.59 -8.60
C GLY A 41 7.67 27.82 -9.05
N SER A 42 7.76 26.52 -8.75
CA SER A 42 8.88 25.61 -8.98
C SER A 42 8.31 24.34 -9.58
N PHE A 43 8.89 23.87 -10.67
CA PHE A 43 8.44 22.65 -11.35
C PHE A 43 8.65 21.44 -10.44
N VAL A 44 7.57 20.73 -10.12
CA VAL A 44 7.61 19.43 -9.44
C VAL A 44 7.06 18.38 -10.40
N PRO A 45 7.81 17.31 -10.71
CA PRO A 45 7.37 16.36 -11.71
C PRO A 45 6.15 15.56 -11.25
N VAL A 46 5.12 15.59 -12.11
CA VAL A 46 3.90 14.79 -12.02
C VAL A 46 4.09 13.44 -12.74
N PRO A 47 3.16 12.47 -12.66
CA PRO A 47 3.35 11.12 -13.18
C PRO A 47 3.87 11.01 -14.61
N SER A 48 3.44 11.90 -15.51
CA SER A 48 3.89 11.96 -16.91
C SER A 48 5.37 12.34 -17.07
N PHE A 49 5.97 13.00 -16.06
CA PHE A 49 7.35 13.48 -16.10
C PHE A 49 8.31 12.70 -15.19
N TRP A 50 7.83 11.81 -14.32
CA TRP A 50 8.67 11.09 -13.36
C TRP A 50 9.89 10.42 -14.02
N GLY A 51 9.70 9.71 -15.12
CA GLY A 51 10.81 9.03 -15.82
C GLY A 51 11.67 9.92 -16.71
N LEU A 52 11.28 11.18 -16.94
CA LEU A 52 11.97 12.10 -17.85
C LEU A 52 12.98 13.00 -17.14
N VAL A 53 12.71 13.37 -15.89
CA VAL A 53 13.51 14.39 -15.17
C VAL A 53 14.51 13.80 -14.18
N ASN A 54 14.40 12.51 -13.87
CA ASN A 54 15.31 11.83 -12.97
C ASN A 54 15.69 10.46 -13.55
N SER A 55 16.97 10.27 -13.86
CA SER A 55 17.48 9.03 -14.43
C SER A 55 17.26 7.81 -13.51
N ALA A 56 17.22 8.01 -12.20
CA ALA A 56 16.91 6.95 -11.24
C ALA A 56 15.45 6.46 -11.34
N TRP A 57 14.57 7.22 -12.00
CA TRP A 57 13.15 6.92 -12.19
C TRP A 57 12.81 6.54 -13.64
N ASN A 58 13.81 6.28 -14.47
CA ASN A 58 13.64 5.96 -15.89
C ASN A 58 12.59 4.87 -16.14
N LEU A 59 12.51 3.86 -15.26
CA LEU A 59 11.51 2.79 -15.34
C LEU A 59 10.07 3.29 -15.34
N CYS A 60 9.78 4.44 -14.73
CA CYS A 60 8.45 5.06 -14.77
C CYS A 60 8.01 5.42 -16.20
N SER A 61 8.94 5.57 -17.15
CA SER A 61 8.67 5.90 -18.57
C SER A 61 8.95 4.73 -19.51
N VAL A 62 10.09 4.05 -19.37
CA VAL A 62 10.49 2.98 -20.31
C VAL A 62 10.04 1.58 -19.91
N GLY A 63 9.60 1.40 -18.66
CA GLY A 63 9.15 0.13 -18.12
C GLY A 63 7.98 -0.47 -18.92
N LYS A 64 7.97 -1.79 -19.07
CA LYS A 64 6.92 -2.52 -19.82
C LYS A 64 5.92 -3.21 -18.92
N ARG A 65 6.20 -3.32 -17.64
CA ARG A 65 5.34 -3.94 -16.62
C ARG A 65 4.92 -2.90 -15.58
N GLN A 66 4.61 -1.69 -16.03
CA GLN A 66 4.20 -0.60 -15.14
C GLN A 66 2.77 -0.80 -14.61
N SER A 67 2.52 -0.27 -13.41
CA SER A 67 1.23 -0.28 -12.71
C SER A 67 0.82 1.15 -12.33
N PRO A 68 -0.47 1.45 -12.12
CA PRO A 68 -1.62 0.53 -12.17
C PRO A 68 -2.05 0.21 -13.61
N VAL A 69 -2.99 -0.72 -13.78
CA VAL A 69 -3.58 -1.07 -15.09
C VAL A 69 -5.11 -1.08 -15.04
N ASN A 70 -5.73 -0.98 -16.21
CA ASN A 70 -7.14 -1.33 -16.36
C ASN A 70 -7.30 -2.85 -16.45
N ILE A 71 -8.09 -3.43 -15.56
CA ILE A 71 -8.40 -4.86 -15.54
C ILE A 71 -9.65 -5.10 -16.37
N GLU A 72 -9.46 -5.69 -17.55
CA GLU A 72 -10.56 -6.10 -18.43
C GLU A 72 -10.97 -7.54 -18.12
N THR A 73 -12.16 -7.71 -17.58
CA THR A 73 -12.60 -8.99 -17.03
C THR A 73 -12.78 -10.08 -18.09
N SER A 74 -13.00 -9.68 -19.34
CA SER A 74 -13.08 -10.56 -20.51
C SER A 74 -11.74 -11.20 -20.89
N HIS A 75 -10.62 -10.62 -20.46
CA HIS A 75 -9.26 -11.06 -20.81
C HIS A 75 -8.55 -11.77 -19.65
N MET A 76 -9.24 -12.00 -18.53
CA MET A 76 -8.68 -12.71 -17.39
C MET A 76 -8.62 -14.20 -17.64
N ILE A 77 -7.50 -14.81 -17.26
CA ILE A 77 -7.25 -16.23 -17.39
C ILE A 77 -7.52 -16.90 -16.05
N PHE A 78 -8.45 -17.85 -16.02
CA PHE A 78 -8.67 -18.67 -14.84
C PHE A 78 -7.45 -19.58 -14.61
N ASP A 79 -6.87 -19.50 -13.41
CA ASP A 79 -5.75 -20.32 -12.98
C ASP A 79 -6.16 -21.12 -11.73
N PRO A 80 -6.40 -22.44 -11.85
CA PRO A 80 -6.84 -23.28 -10.74
C PRO A 80 -5.75 -23.53 -9.69
N PHE A 81 -4.48 -23.20 -9.98
CA PHE A 81 -3.36 -23.42 -9.06
C PHE A 81 -3.15 -22.24 -8.10
N LEU A 82 -3.90 -21.15 -8.28
CA LEU A 82 -3.91 -20.03 -7.34
C LEU A 82 -4.60 -20.42 -6.03
N THR A 83 -3.78 -20.79 -5.05
CA THR A 83 -4.25 -21.14 -3.70
C THR A 83 -4.82 -19.92 -2.96
N PRO A 84 -5.65 -20.10 -1.92
CA PRO A 84 -6.09 -18.98 -1.08
C PRO A 84 -4.91 -18.27 -0.42
N ILE A 85 -5.01 -16.94 -0.30
CA ILE A 85 -4.04 -16.14 0.47
C ILE A 85 -4.23 -16.45 1.95
N ARG A 86 -3.13 -16.67 2.64
CA ARG A 86 -3.10 -16.92 4.08
C ARG A 86 -2.43 -15.75 4.77
N LEU A 87 -3.11 -15.19 5.74
CA LEU A 87 -2.59 -14.15 6.61
C LEU A 87 -2.08 -14.80 7.90
N ASN A 88 -0.87 -14.43 8.33
CA ASN A 88 -0.28 -14.86 9.58
C ASN A 88 0.18 -13.63 10.36
N THR A 89 -0.60 -13.27 11.38
CA THR A 89 -0.26 -12.22 12.35
C THR A 89 0.53 -12.87 13.50
N GLY A 90 1.79 -13.23 13.21
CA GLY A 90 2.68 -14.00 14.08
C GLY A 90 3.32 -13.21 15.22
N GLY A 91 2.56 -12.35 15.91
CA GLY A 91 3.02 -11.73 17.14
C GLY A 91 3.14 -12.78 18.25
N ARG A 92 4.26 -12.79 18.99
CA ARG A 92 4.43 -13.61 20.21
C ARG A 92 3.12 -13.61 21.00
N LYS A 93 2.65 -14.78 21.47
CA LYS A 93 1.47 -14.94 22.35
C LYS A 93 1.44 -13.96 23.55
N ASN A 94 2.55 -13.31 23.85
CA ASN A 94 2.74 -12.36 24.94
C ASN A 94 2.41 -10.89 24.54
N ILE A 95 2.47 -10.52 23.26
CA ILE A 95 2.15 -9.16 22.76
C ILE A 95 0.65 -9.04 22.45
N CYS A 96 0.03 -10.12 21.97
CA CYS A 96 -1.42 -10.17 21.73
C CYS A 96 -2.24 -10.38 23.04
N ARG A 97 -1.58 -10.46 24.21
CA ARG A 97 -2.26 -10.51 25.51
C ARG A 97 -2.65 -9.09 25.92
N ARG A 98 -3.96 -8.83 26.01
CA ARG A 98 -4.45 -7.81 26.95
C ARG A 98 -3.99 -8.21 28.34
N GLU A 99 -3.50 -7.26 29.15
CA GLU A 99 -3.58 -7.41 30.60
C GLU A 99 -5.06 -7.67 30.95
N GLY A 100 -5.37 -8.90 31.37
CA GLY A 100 -6.72 -9.33 31.76
C GLY A 100 -7.69 -9.75 30.63
N GLY A 101 -7.23 -10.07 29.41
CA GLY A 101 -8.11 -10.61 28.34
C GLY A 101 -7.94 -12.11 28.09
N ASN A 102 -9.03 -12.78 27.68
CA ASN A 102 -9.00 -14.19 27.25
C ASN A 102 -8.00 -14.41 26.11
N ALA A 103 -7.29 -15.54 26.15
CA ALA A 103 -6.22 -15.91 25.22
C ALA A 103 -6.68 -16.19 23.76
N ASP A 104 -7.98 -16.08 23.48
CA ASP A 104 -8.61 -16.45 22.20
C ASP A 104 -9.05 -15.23 21.36
N GLY A 105 -8.65 -14.00 21.74
CA GLY A 105 -8.95 -12.79 20.98
C GLY A 105 -8.01 -12.54 19.79
N PRO A 106 -8.46 -11.86 18.72
CA PRO A 106 -7.61 -11.50 17.59
C PRO A 106 -6.46 -10.58 18.03
N CYS A 107 -5.27 -10.77 17.44
CA CYS A 107 -4.09 -10.00 17.81
C CYS A 107 -4.25 -8.53 17.46
N GLN A 108 -4.29 -7.68 18.48
CA GLN A 108 -4.32 -6.23 18.31
C GLN A 108 -2.91 -5.71 18.10
N VAL A 109 -2.72 -4.93 17.03
CA VAL A 109 -1.42 -4.37 16.63
C VAL A 109 -1.41 -2.86 16.73
N GLY A 110 -0.21 -2.32 16.99
CA GLY A 110 0.09 -0.90 16.94
C GLY A 110 0.74 -0.51 15.61
N GLY A 111 0.60 0.76 15.25
CA GLY A 111 1.29 1.33 14.10
C GLY A 111 1.17 2.84 14.05
N THR A 112 2.06 3.49 13.32
CA THR A 112 2.02 4.94 13.15
C THR A 112 1.43 5.30 11.80
N MET A 113 0.39 6.13 11.83
CA MET A 113 -0.22 6.72 10.64
C MET A 113 0.45 8.06 10.33
N TYR A 114 0.73 8.30 9.07
CA TYR A 114 1.45 9.47 8.57
C TYR A 114 0.67 10.14 7.45
N ASN A 115 0.65 11.46 7.47
CA ASN A 115 0.42 12.26 6.28
C ASN A 115 1.77 12.58 5.63
N THR A 116 2.05 11.93 4.51
CA THR A 116 3.34 12.11 3.80
C THR A 116 3.38 13.37 2.93
N GLY A 117 2.28 14.13 2.86
CA GLY A 117 2.02 15.18 1.89
C GLY A 117 1.60 14.67 0.50
N ARG A 118 1.59 13.34 0.28
CA ARG A 118 1.23 12.72 -1.00
C ARG A 118 0.16 11.65 -0.84
N HIS A 119 0.25 10.88 0.24
CA HIS A 119 -0.69 9.83 0.59
C HIS A 119 -0.72 9.63 2.10
N VAL A 120 -1.78 8.99 2.58
CA VAL A 120 -1.84 8.46 3.95
C VAL A 120 -1.09 7.13 3.97
N SER A 121 -0.13 7.02 4.89
CA SER A 121 0.68 5.82 5.09
C SER A 121 0.52 5.34 6.52
N LEU A 122 0.19 4.08 6.72
CA LEU A 122 0.17 3.43 8.02
C LEU A 122 1.27 2.35 8.04
N ARG A 123 2.22 2.49 8.96
CA ARG A 123 3.32 1.55 9.14
C ARG A 123 3.19 0.85 10.49
N MET A 124 3.27 -0.47 10.48
CA MET A 124 3.15 -1.28 11.70
C MET A 124 4.39 -1.16 12.56
N ASP A 125 4.23 -1.34 13.87
CA ASP A 125 5.36 -1.45 14.78
C ASP A 125 6.21 -2.67 14.42
N LYS A 126 7.54 -2.53 14.45
CA LYS A 126 8.48 -3.58 14.00
C LYS A 126 8.37 -4.89 14.78
N GLU A 127 7.83 -4.84 15.99
CA GLU A 127 7.59 -6.01 16.83
C GLU A 127 6.40 -6.86 16.35
N HIS A 128 5.49 -6.26 15.57
CA HIS A 128 4.28 -6.89 15.08
C HIS A 128 4.54 -7.47 13.69
N LEU A 129 4.78 -8.78 13.64
CA LEU A 129 5.07 -9.49 12.40
C LEU A 129 3.77 -9.91 11.72
N VAL A 130 3.44 -9.23 10.62
CA VAL A 130 2.27 -9.54 9.78
C VAL A 130 2.77 -10.04 8.45
N ASN A 131 2.54 -11.32 8.15
CA ASN A 131 3.02 -11.97 6.94
C ASN A 131 1.86 -12.55 6.13
N ILE A 132 2.04 -12.61 4.80
CA ILE A 132 1.12 -13.28 3.88
C ILE A 132 1.84 -14.36 3.08
N SER A 133 1.11 -15.42 2.73
CA SER A 133 1.58 -16.52 1.86
C SER A 133 0.43 -17.09 1.03
N GLY A 134 0.74 -17.98 0.07
CA GLY A 134 -0.24 -18.55 -0.86
C GLY A 134 -0.54 -17.65 -2.07
N GLY A 135 -1.65 -17.90 -2.75
CA GLY A 135 -1.99 -17.16 -3.97
C GLY A 135 -0.95 -17.34 -5.07
N PRO A 136 -0.45 -16.26 -5.70
CA PRO A 136 0.61 -16.32 -6.70
C PRO A 136 2.02 -16.42 -6.08
N MET A 137 2.16 -16.36 -4.75
CA MET A 137 3.43 -16.22 -4.07
C MET A 137 4.09 -17.58 -3.79
N THR A 138 5.39 -17.67 -4.04
CA THR A 138 6.22 -18.80 -3.61
C THR A 138 6.74 -18.63 -2.18
N TYR A 139 6.98 -17.39 -1.76
CA TYR A 139 7.60 -17.03 -0.48
C TYR A 139 6.61 -16.35 0.46
N SER A 140 6.96 -16.29 1.74
CA SER A 140 6.23 -15.47 2.72
C SER A 140 6.65 -14.00 2.63
N HIS A 141 5.68 -13.10 2.55
CA HIS A 141 5.92 -11.66 2.41
C HIS A 141 5.44 -10.91 3.65
N ARG A 142 6.26 -10.01 4.18
CA ARG A 142 5.97 -9.23 5.39
C ARG A 142 5.40 -7.87 5.04
N LEU A 143 4.34 -7.46 5.73
CA LEU A 143 3.71 -6.15 5.59
C LEU A 143 4.68 -5.04 6.01
N GLU A 144 4.89 -4.07 5.13
CA GLU A 144 5.71 -2.87 5.37
C GLU A 144 4.83 -1.63 5.55
N GLU A 145 3.87 -1.42 4.64
CA GLU A 145 3.08 -0.20 4.56
C GLU A 145 1.66 -0.51 4.11
N ILE A 146 0.66 0.11 4.75
CA ILE A 146 -0.69 0.25 4.23
C ILE A 146 -0.84 1.66 3.71
N ARG A 147 -1.13 1.80 2.42
CA ARG A 147 -1.24 3.08 1.71
C ARG A 147 -2.65 3.32 1.21
N LEU A 148 -3.13 4.55 1.32
CA LEU A 148 -4.44 4.96 0.82
C LEU A 148 -4.31 5.89 -0.39
N HIS A 149 -5.02 5.55 -1.46
CA HIS A 149 -5.30 6.39 -2.61
C HIS A 149 -6.79 6.73 -2.64
N PHE A 150 -7.13 7.98 -2.92
CA PHE A 150 -8.52 8.45 -2.95
C PHE A 150 -8.64 9.68 -3.83
N GLY A 151 -9.80 9.84 -4.47
CA GLY A 151 -10.05 10.99 -5.33
C GLY A 151 -10.97 12.01 -4.70
N SER A 152 -11.12 13.12 -5.40
CA SER A 152 -12.00 14.23 -5.02
C SER A 152 -13.48 13.87 -5.16
N GLU A 153 -13.82 12.87 -5.97
CA GLU A 153 -15.20 12.41 -6.22
C GLU A 153 -15.37 10.90 -5.97
N ASP A 154 -16.63 10.44 -5.93
CA ASP A 154 -16.95 9.07 -5.54
C ASP A 154 -16.67 8.04 -6.64
N GLY A 155 -16.53 8.49 -7.89
CA GLY A 155 -16.25 7.65 -9.06
C GLY A 155 -14.80 7.69 -9.56
N GLN A 156 -13.90 8.40 -8.87
CA GLN A 156 -12.49 8.55 -9.24
C GLN A 156 -11.65 8.51 -7.97
N GLY A 157 -10.55 7.74 -7.94
CA GLY A 157 -9.71 7.67 -6.74
C GLY A 157 -8.96 6.37 -6.53
N SER A 158 -9.42 5.27 -7.12
CA SER A 158 -8.57 4.09 -7.25
C SER A 158 -7.51 4.28 -8.31
N GLU A 159 -6.34 3.66 -8.11
CA GLU A 159 -5.28 3.64 -9.11
C GLU A 159 -5.62 2.63 -10.21
N HIS A 160 -6.03 1.42 -9.81
CA HIS A 160 -6.54 0.42 -10.73
C HIS A 160 -7.94 0.78 -11.23
N LEU A 161 -8.23 0.35 -12.46
CA LEU A 161 -9.57 0.40 -13.03
C LEU A 161 -10.08 -1.02 -13.23
N LEU A 162 -11.40 -1.19 -13.17
CA LEU A 162 -12.07 -2.43 -13.53
C LEU A 162 -13.04 -2.16 -14.68
N ASN A 163 -12.78 -2.74 -15.84
CA ASN A 163 -13.52 -2.49 -17.08
C ASN A 163 -13.69 -0.97 -17.38
N GLY A 164 -12.62 -0.21 -17.18
CA GLY A 164 -12.56 1.23 -17.40
C GLY A 164 -13.13 2.07 -16.26
N GLN A 165 -13.63 1.47 -15.18
CA GLN A 165 -14.27 2.19 -14.07
C GLN A 165 -13.35 2.26 -12.85
N ALA A 166 -13.23 3.46 -12.29
CA ALA A 166 -12.56 3.72 -11.02
C ALA A 166 -13.54 3.56 -9.84
N PHE A 167 -12.96 3.44 -8.65
CA PHE A 167 -13.65 3.48 -7.37
C PHE A 167 -13.28 4.77 -6.62
N SER A 168 -14.01 5.06 -5.54
CA SER A 168 -13.77 6.26 -4.71
C SER A 168 -12.36 6.31 -4.10
N GLY A 169 -11.72 5.14 -3.98
CA GLY A 169 -10.33 5.02 -3.56
C GLY A 169 -9.82 3.58 -3.63
N GLU A 170 -8.59 3.37 -3.18
CA GLU A 170 -7.89 2.09 -3.15
C GLU A 170 -6.96 2.01 -1.94
N VAL A 171 -7.03 0.88 -1.23
CA VAL A 171 -6.08 0.50 -0.18
C VAL A 171 -5.04 -0.42 -0.78
N GLN A 172 -3.76 -0.09 -0.58
CA GLN A 172 -2.63 -0.91 -1.01
C GLN A 172 -1.83 -1.38 0.20
N LEU A 173 -1.82 -2.68 0.44
CA LEU A 173 -1.00 -3.31 1.47
C LEU A 173 0.28 -3.83 0.81
N ILE A 174 1.38 -3.16 1.09
CA ILE A 174 2.69 -3.40 0.47
C ILE A 174 3.47 -4.36 1.35
N HIS A 175 3.80 -5.51 0.81
CA HIS A 175 4.56 -6.56 1.49
C HIS A 175 5.88 -6.79 0.77
N TYR A 176 6.95 -7.05 1.52
CA TYR A 176 8.26 -7.39 0.98
C TYR A 176 8.64 -8.84 1.29
N ASN A 177 9.41 -9.45 0.40
CA ASN A 177 9.91 -10.79 0.57
C ASN A 177 11.01 -10.83 1.64
N HIS A 178 10.60 -11.14 2.87
CA HIS A 178 11.48 -11.18 4.03
C HIS A 178 12.26 -12.49 4.17
N GLU A 179 11.95 -13.50 3.35
CA GLU A 179 12.71 -14.76 3.29
C GLU A 179 13.97 -14.61 2.44
N LEU A 180 13.91 -13.77 1.39
CA LEU A 180 15.05 -13.52 0.50
C LEU A 180 15.84 -12.26 0.82
N TYR A 181 15.21 -11.24 1.39
CA TYR A 181 15.82 -9.92 1.56
C TYR A 181 15.74 -9.42 2.99
N THR A 182 16.77 -8.66 3.40
CA THR A 182 16.90 -8.19 4.78
C THR A 182 15.85 -7.12 5.11
N ASN A 183 15.49 -6.29 4.13
CA ASN A 183 14.58 -5.16 4.31
C ASN A 183 13.85 -4.80 3.01
N TYR A 184 12.82 -3.97 3.15
CA TYR A 184 12.03 -3.45 2.05
C TYR A 184 12.88 -2.75 0.98
N THR A 185 13.87 -1.94 1.36
CA THR A 185 14.70 -1.16 0.41
C THR A 185 15.47 -2.07 -0.55
N GLU A 186 16.00 -3.19 -0.04
CA GLU A 186 16.68 -4.20 -0.85
C GLU A 186 15.68 -4.99 -1.71
N ALA A 187 14.56 -5.42 -1.11
CA ALA A 187 13.54 -6.17 -1.80
C ALA A 187 12.89 -5.37 -2.95
N ALA A 188 12.61 -4.09 -2.75
CA ALA A 188 11.91 -3.24 -3.72
C ALA A 188 12.62 -3.15 -5.07
N LYS A 189 13.95 -3.29 -5.11
CA LYS A 189 14.75 -3.27 -6.35
C LYS A 189 15.10 -4.67 -6.88
N SER A 190 14.64 -5.73 -6.23
CA SER A 190 15.07 -7.10 -6.49
C SER A 190 13.92 -7.99 -7.00
N PRO A 191 14.22 -9.04 -7.79
CA PRO A 191 13.20 -9.96 -8.30
C PRO A 191 12.39 -10.63 -7.19
N ASN A 192 11.08 -10.87 -7.40
CA ASN A 192 10.19 -11.44 -6.39
C ASN A 192 10.22 -10.68 -5.05
N GLY A 193 10.53 -9.38 -5.12
CA GLY A 193 10.79 -8.58 -3.95
C GLY A 193 9.53 -8.07 -3.26
N LEU A 194 8.48 -7.75 -4.02
CA LEU A 194 7.27 -7.14 -3.50
C LEU A 194 6.01 -7.91 -3.90
N VAL A 195 5.06 -7.95 -2.97
CA VAL A 195 3.67 -8.32 -3.23
C VAL A 195 2.78 -7.22 -2.70
N ILE A 196 1.88 -6.72 -3.55
CA ILE A 196 0.97 -5.63 -3.18
C ILE A 196 -0.46 -6.14 -3.27
N VAL A 197 -1.13 -6.19 -2.12
CA VAL A 197 -2.57 -6.48 -2.05
C VAL A 197 -3.32 -5.17 -2.22
N SER A 198 -4.11 -5.07 -3.28
CA SER A 198 -4.96 -3.94 -3.61
C SER A 198 -6.42 -4.26 -3.32
N ILE A 199 -7.10 -3.33 -2.66
CA ILE A 199 -8.50 -3.45 -2.28
C ILE A 199 -9.20 -2.13 -2.60
N PHE A 200 -10.19 -2.17 -3.49
CA PHE A 200 -10.99 -0.97 -3.80
C PHE A 200 -11.78 -0.48 -2.58
N MET A 201 -11.90 0.84 -2.44
CA MET A 201 -12.76 1.49 -1.46
C MET A 201 -14.08 1.90 -2.12
N LYS A 202 -15.20 1.42 -1.59
CA LYS A 202 -16.54 1.79 -2.05
C LYS A 202 -17.33 2.46 -0.93
N ILE A 203 -17.99 3.57 -1.26
CA ILE A 203 -18.82 4.26 -0.29
C ILE A 203 -20.06 3.44 0.07
N ALA A 204 -20.35 3.32 1.37
CA ALA A 204 -21.55 2.70 1.91
C ALA A 204 -22.02 3.43 3.19
N GLU A 205 -23.12 2.96 3.77
CA GLU A 205 -23.65 3.49 5.04
C GLU A 205 -22.77 3.12 6.24
N THR A 206 -22.20 1.91 6.21
CA THR A 206 -21.32 1.38 7.25
C THR A 206 -19.93 1.11 6.69
N SER A 207 -18.94 1.18 7.57
CA SER A 207 -17.52 0.91 7.27
C SER A 207 -17.01 -0.26 8.08
N ASN A 208 -15.96 -0.93 7.61
CA ASN A 208 -15.36 -2.05 8.34
C ASN A 208 -14.65 -1.56 9.61
N ALA A 209 -14.50 -2.47 10.57
CA ALA A 209 -13.93 -2.15 11.89
C ALA A 209 -12.51 -1.57 11.80
N PHE A 210 -11.68 -2.05 10.87
CA PHE A 210 -10.35 -1.50 10.60
C PHE A 210 -10.39 -0.01 10.21
N LEU A 211 -11.16 0.35 9.17
CA LEU A 211 -11.26 1.76 8.74
C LEU A 211 -11.99 2.63 9.76
N ASN A 212 -12.92 2.09 10.55
CA ASN A 212 -13.51 2.83 11.67
C ASN A 212 -12.48 3.23 12.73
N ARG A 213 -11.53 2.35 13.06
CA ARG A 213 -10.43 2.69 13.98
C ARG A 213 -9.44 3.65 13.35
N MET A 214 -9.08 3.44 12.08
CA MET A 214 -8.07 4.25 11.39
C MET A 214 -8.59 5.65 11.00
N LEU A 215 -9.86 5.77 10.60
CA LEU A 215 -10.43 6.97 9.97
C LEU A 215 -11.56 7.62 10.77
N ASN A 216 -11.72 7.30 12.06
CA ASN A 216 -12.60 8.09 12.92
C ASN A 216 -12.10 9.53 13.07
N ARG A 217 -13.00 10.42 13.48
CA ARG A 217 -12.75 11.85 13.63
C ARG A 217 -11.52 12.17 14.50
N ASP A 218 -11.36 11.47 15.62
CA ASP A 218 -10.29 11.75 16.59
C ASP A 218 -8.91 11.36 16.07
N THR A 219 -8.87 10.38 15.16
CA THR A 219 -7.65 9.89 14.53
C THR A 219 -7.31 10.68 13.28
N ILE A 220 -8.25 10.82 12.35
CA ILE A 220 -7.98 11.42 11.03
C ILE A 220 -7.56 12.89 11.13
N THR A 221 -8.10 13.62 12.12
CA THR A 221 -7.76 15.03 12.35
C THR A 221 -6.33 15.23 12.88
N ARG A 222 -5.70 14.17 13.42
CA ARG A 222 -4.31 14.20 13.91
C ARG A 222 -3.28 14.16 12.80
N ILE A 223 -3.68 13.84 11.56
CA ILE A 223 -2.81 13.77 10.40
C ILE A 223 -3.23 14.75 9.28
N THR A 224 -3.80 15.89 9.66
CA THR A 224 -4.40 16.82 8.70
C THR A 224 -3.38 17.38 7.71
N TYR A 225 -2.15 17.66 8.14
CA TYR A 225 -1.13 18.33 7.34
C TYR A 225 0.08 17.45 7.06
N LYS A 226 0.85 17.83 6.03
CA LYS A 226 2.08 17.13 5.67
C LYS A 226 3.04 17.01 6.85
N ASN A 227 3.62 15.81 7.00
CA ASN A 227 4.53 15.37 8.05
C ASN A 227 3.88 15.14 9.42
N ASP A 228 2.56 15.32 9.55
CA ASP A 228 1.87 14.88 10.76
C ASP A 228 1.95 13.36 10.90
N ALA A 229 2.07 12.90 12.14
CA ALA A 229 2.12 11.49 12.51
C ALA A 229 1.26 11.23 13.74
N TYR A 230 0.59 10.09 13.78
CA TYR A 230 -0.26 9.69 14.90
C TYR A 230 -0.13 8.19 15.19
N LEU A 231 0.12 7.85 16.45
CA LEU A 231 0.21 6.46 16.91
C LEU A 231 -1.20 5.87 17.07
N LEU A 232 -1.47 4.81 16.33
CA LEU A 232 -2.68 4.01 16.39
C LEU A 232 -2.40 2.72 17.15
N THR A 233 -3.35 2.31 17.99
CA THR A 233 -3.30 1.05 18.72
C THR A 233 -4.60 0.27 18.53
N GLY A 234 -4.58 -1.02 18.85
CA GLY A 234 -5.79 -1.83 18.82
C GLY A 234 -6.27 -2.17 17.40
N LEU A 235 -5.39 -2.16 16.39
CA LEU A 235 -5.76 -2.52 15.01
C LEU A 235 -5.80 -4.03 14.85
N ASN A 236 -6.75 -4.56 14.11
CA ASN A 236 -6.77 -5.96 13.69
C ASN A 236 -6.58 -6.01 12.18
N ILE A 237 -5.44 -6.52 11.71
CA ILE A 237 -5.13 -6.52 10.27
C ILE A 237 -6.08 -7.43 9.49
N GLU A 238 -6.63 -8.48 10.10
CA GLU A 238 -7.57 -9.36 9.41
C GLU A 238 -8.84 -8.59 8.96
N GLU A 239 -9.25 -7.57 9.71
CA GLU A 239 -10.46 -6.78 9.43
C GLU A 239 -10.36 -5.91 8.17
N ILE A 240 -9.14 -5.64 7.66
CA ILE A 240 -8.98 -4.91 6.39
C ILE A 240 -9.19 -5.81 5.18
N TYR A 241 -8.95 -7.11 5.33
CA TYR A 241 -9.14 -8.07 4.25
C TYR A 241 -10.64 -8.36 4.10
N PRO A 242 -11.20 -8.20 2.89
CA PRO A 242 -12.59 -8.51 2.66
C PRO A 242 -12.83 -10.02 2.75
N GLU A 243 -14.02 -10.42 3.18
CA GLU A 243 -14.45 -11.83 3.28
C GLU A 243 -14.62 -12.49 1.89
N THR A 244 -13.51 -12.75 1.22
CA THR A 244 -13.44 -13.42 -0.08
C THR A 244 -12.08 -14.06 -0.26
N SER A 245 -12.05 -15.29 -0.77
CA SER A 245 -10.83 -15.95 -1.22
C SER A 245 -10.53 -15.67 -2.69
N SER A 246 -11.45 -15.01 -3.41
CA SER A 246 -11.32 -14.70 -4.82
C SER A 246 -10.48 -13.44 -5.02
N PHE A 247 -9.56 -13.49 -5.98
CA PHE A 247 -8.71 -12.36 -6.34
C PHE A 247 -8.24 -12.45 -7.80
N ILE A 248 -7.65 -11.36 -8.27
CA ILE A 248 -7.02 -11.19 -9.58
C ILE A 248 -5.54 -10.89 -9.34
N THR A 249 -4.65 -11.37 -10.20
CA THR A 249 -3.21 -11.16 -10.03
C THR A 249 -2.48 -10.97 -11.35
N TYR A 250 -1.45 -10.12 -11.33
CA TYR A 250 -0.56 -9.86 -12.47
C TYR A 250 0.79 -9.33 -11.97
N ASP A 251 1.83 -9.44 -12.80
CA ASP A 251 3.14 -8.87 -12.50
C ASP A 251 3.23 -7.42 -12.98
N GLY A 252 3.68 -6.55 -12.08
CA GLY A 252 3.62 -5.11 -12.24
C GLY A 252 4.78 -4.36 -11.61
N SER A 253 4.52 -3.10 -11.30
CA SER A 253 5.49 -2.19 -10.68
C SER A 253 4.94 -1.55 -9.43
N MET A 254 5.80 -0.85 -8.71
CA MET A 254 5.35 0.20 -7.79
C MET A 254 4.64 1.32 -8.57
N THR A 255 3.63 1.96 -7.97
CA THR A 255 2.89 3.08 -8.55
C THR A 255 3.45 4.46 -8.18
N ILE A 256 4.58 4.48 -7.47
CA ILE A 256 5.33 5.69 -7.15
C ILE A 256 6.78 5.55 -7.64
N PRO A 257 7.49 6.66 -7.89
CA PRO A 257 8.91 6.60 -8.19
C PRO A 257 9.69 5.83 -7.12
N PRO A 258 10.66 4.97 -7.51
CA PRO A 258 11.28 4.83 -8.83
C PRO A 258 10.58 3.84 -9.80
N CYS A 259 9.35 3.42 -9.50
CA CYS A 259 8.54 2.53 -10.35
C CYS A 259 9.20 1.17 -10.69
N PHE A 260 9.91 0.57 -9.74
CA PHE A 260 10.53 -0.75 -9.91
C PHE A 260 9.50 -1.81 -10.31
N GLU A 261 9.84 -2.64 -11.29
CA GLU A 261 9.00 -3.72 -11.84
C GLU A 261 9.23 -5.06 -11.11
N THR A 262 9.07 -5.01 -9.80
CA THR A 262 9.38 -6.09 -8.85
C THR A 262 8.16 -6.52 -8.04
N ALA A 263 6.99 -5.96 -8.35
CA ALA A 263 5.76 -6.15 -7.59
C ALA A 263 4.83 -7.14 -8.29
N THR A 264 4.41 -8.17 -7.57
CA THR A 264 3.25 -8.98 -7.95
C THR A 264 2.00 -8.39 -7.31
N TRP A 265 1.03 -8.00 -8.13
CA TRP A 265 -0.23 -7.42 -7.65
C TRP A 265 -1.26 -8.49 -7.36
N ILE A 266 -2.02 -8.27 -6.30
CA ILE A 266 -3.18 -9.08 -5.92
C ILE A 266 -4.35 -8.14 -5.67
N LEU A 267 -5.33 -8.12 -6.57
CA LEU A 267 -6.55 -7.35 -6.39
C LEU A 267 -7.61 -8.27 -5.80
N MET A 268 -8.06 -8.00 -4.57
CA MET A 268 -9.13 -8.79 -3.94
C MET A 268 -10.41 -8.72 -4.79
N ASN A 269 -11.35 -9.67 -4.68
CA ASN A 269 -12.62 -9.65 -5.42
C ASN A 269 -13.80 -9.10 -4.60
N LYS A 270 -13.55 -8.16 -3.68
CA LYS A 270 -14.58 -7.49 -2.87
C LYS A 270 -13.98 -6.19 -2.35
N PRO A 271 -14.68 -5.05 -2.43
CA PRO A 271 -14.16 -3.79 -1.90
C PRO A 271 -14.23 -3.78 -0.37
N VAL A 272 -13.45 -2.90 0.24
CA VAL A 272 -13.73 -2.42 1.61
C VAL A 272 -14.72 -1.27 1.53
N TYR A 273 -15.58 -1.20 2.54
CA TYR A 273 -16.60 -0.17 2.61
C TYR A 273 -16.14 0.97 3.51
N ILE A 274 -16.36 2.19 3.05
CA ILE A 274 -16.04 3.43 3.75
C ILE A 274 -17.28 4.32 3.82
N THR A 275 -17.50 5.00 4.94
CA THR A 275 -18.64 5.92 5.05
C THR A 275 -18.38 7.21 4.27
N ARG A 276 -19.46 7.90 3.88
CA ARG A 276 -19.37 9.25 3.28
C ARG A 276 -18.57 10.22 4.15
N MET A 277 -18.76 10.17 5.47
CA MET A 277 -18.05 11.03 6.42
C MET A 277 -16.55 10.73 6.48
N GLN A 278 -16.15 9.46 6.47
CA GLN A 278 -14.74 9.07 6.42
C GLN A 278 -14.10 9.50 5.10
N MET A 279 -14.77 9.28 3.97
CA MET A 279 -14.27 9.72 2.67
C MET A 279 -14.13 11.25 2.59
N HIS A 280 -15.12 11.99 3.09
CA HIS A 280 -15.03 13.45 3.18
C HIS A 280 -13.86 13.90 4.04
N SER A 281 -13.61 13.23 5.18
CA SER A 281 -12.46 13.53 6.04
C SER A 281 -11.11 13.28 5.35
N LEU A 282 -10.99 12.22 4.54
CA LEU A 282 -9.79 11.98 3.71
C LEU A 282 -9.56 13.13 2.72
N ARG A 283 -10.61 13.62 2.06
CA ARG A 283 -10.55 14.73 1.10
C ARG A 283 -10.15 16.07 1.75
N LEU A 284 -10.26 16.20 3.07
CA LEU A 284 -9.82 17.36 3.84
C LEU A 284 -8.36 17.29 4.31
N LEU A 285 -7.65 16.20 4.05
CA LEU A 285 -6.21 16.14 4.33
C LEU A 285 -5.45 17.04 3.36
N SER A 286 -4.43 17.73 3.85
CA SER A 286 -3.59 18.65 3.08
C SER A 286 -2.29 17.97 2.63
N GLN A 287 -1.86 18.27 1.40
CA GLN A 287 -0.52 17.96 0.87
C GLN A 287 0.57 18.87 1.45
N ASN A 288 0.16 19.99 2.05
CA ASN A 288 1.02 21.05 2.51
C ASN A 288 1.09 21.12 4.04
N GLN A 289 2.04 21.89 4.54
CA GLN A 289 2.13 22.23 5.96
C GLN A 289 1.09 23.31 6.35
N PRO A 290 0.77 23.49 7.65
CA PRO A 290 -0.26 24.45 8.10
C PRO A 290 -0.01 25.91 7.70
N SER A 291 1.26 26.30 7.51
CA SER A 291 1.65 27.67 7.12
C SER A 291 1.49 27.98 5.64
N GLN A 292 1.12 26.99 4.82
CA GLN A 292 1.00 27.10 3.38
C GLN A 292 -0.47 27.05 2.96
N ILE A 293 -0.77 27.53 1.75
CA ILE A 293 -2.11 27.44 1.17
C ILE A 293 -2.55 25.98 1.15
N PHE A 294 -3.77 25.75 1.64
CA PHE A 294 -4.37 24.42 1.67
C PHE A 294 -4.44 23.85 0.25
N LEU A 295 -3.88 22.65 0.07
CA LEU A 295 -4.00 21.86 -1.14
C LEU A 295 -4.46 20.47 -0.74
N SER A 296 -5.67 20.08 -1.15
CA SER A 296 -6.22 18.76 -0.80
C SER A 296 -5.30 17.64 -1.28
N MET A 297 -5.15 16.59 -0.47
CA MET A 297 -4.44 15.35 -0.79
C MET A 297 -5.17 14.51 -1.84
N SER A 298 -6.45 14.78 -2.11
CA SER A 298 -7.22 14.02 -3.10
C SER A 298 -6.54 13.95 -4.47
N ASP A 299 -6.95 12.94 -5.23
CA ASP A 299 -6.46 12.66 -6.57
C ASP A 299 -4.96 12.30 -6.55
N ASN A 300 -4.55 11.61 -5.49
CA ASN A 300 -3.20 11.08 -5.30
C ASN A 300 -3.01 9.75 -6.03
N VAL A 301 -3.40 9.71 -7.31
CA VAL A 301 -3.42 8.51 -8.13
C VAL A 301 -2.47 8.63 -9.31
N ARG A 302 -1.75 7.56 -9.64
CA ARG A 302 -1.04 7.43 -10.91
C ARG A 302 -2.03 7.01 -12.01
N PRO A 303 -2.00 7.62 -13.21
CA PRO A 303 -2.80 7.17 -14.34
C PRO A 303 -2.51 5.71 -14.73
N VAL A 304 -3.51 5.02 -15.28
CA VAL A 304 -3.33 3.65 -15.78
C VAL A 304 -2.25 3.56 -16.84
N GLN A 305 -1.49 2.47 -16.77
CA GLN A 305 -0.38 2.16 -17.64
C GLN A 305 -0.79 1.08 -18.64
N PRO A 306 -0.16 1.02 -19.83
CA PRO A 306 -0.45 -0.01 -20.81
C PRO A 306 -0.22 -1.43 -20.27
N LEU A 307 -1.09 -2.37 -20.60
CA LEU A 307 -0.97 -3.76 -20.17
C LEU A 307 0.25 -4.46 -20.82
N ASN A 308 0.63 -4.05 -22.04
CA ASN A 308 1.78 -4.59 -22.79
C ASN A 308 1.80 -6.14 -22.86
N ASN A 309 0.66 -6.73 -23.23
CA ASN A 309 0.47 -8.19 -23.40
C ASN A 309 0.76 -9.04 -22.15
N ARG A 310 0.79 -8.44 -20.95
CA ARG A 310 0.86 -9.20 -19.70
C ARG A 310 -0.42 -9.99 -19.48
N CYS A 311 -0.28 -11.22 -18.98
CA CYS A 311 -1.41 -12.05 -18.58
C CYS A 311 -1.97 -11.58 -17.24
N ILE A 312 -3.28 -11.41 -17.17
CA ILE A 312 -4.01 -11.22 -15.93
C ILE A 312 -4.62 -12.56 -15.54
N ARG A 313 -4.26 -13.09 -14.37
CA ARG A 313 -4.74 -14.38 -13.86
C ARG A 313 -5.75 -14.17 -12.75
N THR A 314 -6.62 -15.15 -12.52
CA THR A 314 -7.59 -15.12 -11.43
C THR A 314 -7.95 -16.53 -10.98
N ASN A 315 -8.29 -16.68 -9.70
CA ASN A 315 -8.85 -17.93 -9.17
C ASN A 315 -10.38 -17.96 -9.25
N ILE A 316 -11.01 -16.99 -9.94
CA ILE A 316 -12.46 -16.95 -10.16
C ILE A 316 -12.78 -17.75 -11.42
N ASN A 317 -13.61 -18.79 -11.27
CA ASN A 317 -14.06 -19.58 -12.40
C ASN A 317 -15.34 -18.99 -13.01
N PHE A 318 -15.22 -18.24 -14.10
CA PHE A 318 -16.36 -17.68 -14.84
C PHE A 318 -17.07 -18.68 -15.76
N SER A 319 -16.49 -19.85 -16.03
CA SER A 319 -17.06 -20.85 -16.95
C SER A 319 -18.15 -21.70 -16.30
N MET A 320 -18.33 -21.62 -14.98
CA MET A 320 -19.48 -22.22 -14.27
C MET A 320 -20.72 -21.33 -14.39
N GLN A 321 -21.25 -21.17 -15.60
CA GLN A 321 -22.62 -20.73 -15.79
C GLN A 321 -23.55 -21.90 -15.39
N GLY A 322 -24.54 -21.61 -14.53
CA GLY A 322 -25.31 -22.59 -13.79
C GLY A 322 -25.91 -23.72 -14.65
N LYS A 323 -25.69 -24.96 -14.19
CA LYS A 323 -26.60 -26.08 -14.45
C LYS A 323 -27.27 -26.42 -13.12
N ASP A 324 -28.56 -26.12 -13.04
CA ASP A 324 -29.55 -26.66 -12.10
C ASP A 324 -29.10 -26.94 -10.66
N CYS A 325 -29.09 -25.91 -9.80
CA CYS A 325 -29.15 -26.07 -8.34
C CYS A 325 -30.11 -25.02 -7.74
N PRO A 326 -30.98 -25.38 -6.76
CA PRO A 326 -32.00 -24.46 -6.22
C PRO A 326 -31.45 -23.26 -5.45
N ASN A 327 -30.16 -23.23 -5.13
CA ASN A 327 -29.50 -22.16 -4.35
C ASN A 327 -28.42 -21.43 -5.18
N ASN A 328 -28.82 -20.90 -6.34
CA ASN A 328 -28.00 -20.14 -7.28
C ASN A 328 -27.21 -18.97 -6.63
N ARG A 329 -25.95 -19.21 -6.22
CA ARG A 329 -24.91 -18.18 -6.18
C ARG A 329 -23.84 -18.52 -7.22
N ALA A 330 -24.03 -18.05 -8.44
CA ALA A 330 -22.93 -18.00 -9.41
C ALA A 330 -21.76 -17.24 -8.77
N GLN A 331 -20.53 -17.76 -8.86
CA GLN A 331 -19.33 -17.00 -8.51
C GLN A 331 -19.20 -15.87 -9.54
N LYS A 332 -19.67 -14.68 -9.16
CA LYS A 332 -19.56 -13.45 -9.96
C LYS A 332 -18.48 -12.58 -9.36
N LEU A 333 -17.91 -11.69 -10.16
CA LEU A 333 -17.21 -10.51 -9.62
C LEU A 333 -18.18 -9.82 -8.65
N GLN A 334 -17.76 -9.62 -7.41
CA GLN A 334 -18.62 -8.95 -6.42
C GLN A 334 -18.59 -7.42 -6.59
N TYR A 335 -17.84 -6.95 -7.59
CA TYR A 335 -17.81 -5.59 -8.05
C TYR A 335 -19.03 -5.27 -8.91
N ARG A 336 -19.87 -4.36 -8.43
CA ARG A 336 -20.66 -3.48 -9.31
C ARG A 336 -20.16 -2.07 -9.10
N ALA A 337 -19.38 -1.58 -10.05
CA ALA A 337 -19.12 -0.15 -10.16
C ALA A 337 -20.45 0.53 -10.59
N ASN A 338 -20.71 1.71 -10.05
CA ASN A 338 -22.02 2.35 -10.17
C ASN A 338 -22.15 2.91 -11.59
N ILE A 339 -22.99 2.29 -12.42
CA ILE A 339 -23.20 2.70 -13.83
C ILE A 339 -24.08 3.97 -13.92
N SER A 340 -24.68 4.42 -12.82
CA SER A 340 -25.56 5.59 -12.82
C SER A 340 -25.18 6.59 -11.73
N GLY A 341 -24.72 7.77 -12.16
CA GLY A 341 -24.87 9.01 -11.42
C GLY A 341 -26.35 9.42 -11.35
N GLN A 342 -27.20 8.61 -10.73
CA GLN A 342 -28.57 8.97 -10.41
C GLN A 342 -28.79 8.87 -8.90
N LEU A 343 -28.91 10.06 -8.30
CA LEU A 343 -29.76 10.29 -7.14
C LEU A 343 -31.09 9.55 -7.35
N LEU A 344 -31.35 8.54 -6.54
CA LEU A 344 -32.70 8.07 -6.29
C LEU A 344 -32.94 8.13 -4.78
N HIS A 345 -33.35 9.33 -4.35
CA HIS A 345 -34.40 9.44 -3.35
C HIS A 345 -35.65 8.70 -3.86
N LYS A 346 -36.27 7.91 -2.96
CA LYS A 346 -37.70 7.53 -2.82
C LYS A 346 -37.77 6.09 -2.32
N MET A 347 -38.49 5.74 -1.25
CA MET A 347 -39.38 6.45 -0.32
C MET A 347 -39.06 5.97 1.10
#